data_AF-A0A914S375-F1
#
_entry.id   AF-A0A914S375-F1
#
_cell.length_a   1.000
_cell.length_b   1.000
_cell.length_c   1.000
_cell.angle_alpha   90.00
_cell.angle_beta   90.00
_cell.angle_gamma   90.00
#
_symmetry.space_group_name_H-M   'P 1'
#
loop_
_entity.id
_entity.type
_entity.pdbx_description
1 polymer ?
#
loop_
_entity_poly.entity_id
_entity_poly.type
_entity_poly.pdbx_seq_one_letter_code
_entity_poly.pdbx_strand_id
1 'polypeptide(L)' 'MNSKVTSINYRSRYEGSFIFTIYSTDDEYIGYEACGRIASAIDGQNKAVEETDLFHEETLKTTVATQFNLVTSHKE' A
#
# COMPACT_ATOMS: atom_id res chain seq x y z
N MET A 1 32.91 7.81 -9.04
CA MET A 1 31.45 7.66 -9.22
C MET A 1 30.93 6.82 -8.07
N ASN A 2 29.85 7.24 -7.41
CA ASN A 2 28.70 6.40 -7.04
C ASN A 2 27.75 7.25 -6.22
N SER A 3 26.89 7.94 -6.97
CA SER A 3 25.65 8.55 -6.51
C SER A 3 24.98 7.60 -5.52
N LYS A 4 24.93 8.00 -4.25
CA LYS A 4 23.98 7.40 -3.31
C LYS A 4 22.61 7.74 -3.86
N VAL A 5 21.97 6.79 -4.55
CA VAL A 5 20.52 6.66 -4.44
C VAL A 5 20.29 6.38 -2.96
N THR A 6 20.22 7.45 -2.15
CA THR A 6 19.72 7.37 -0.78
C THR A 6 18.36 6.73 -0.92
N SER A 7 18.25 5.47 -0.49
CA SER A 7 17.02 4.66 -0.50
C SER A 7 15.83 5.58 -0.29
N ILE A 8 14.84 5.65 -1.19
CA ILE A 8 13.69 6.56 -1.03
C ILE A 8 13.04 6.42 0.36
N ASN A 9 13.19 5.25 0.98
CA ASN A 9 12.78 4.91 2.34
C ASN A 9 13.67 5.50 3.46
N TYR A 10 14.74 6.27 3.16
CA TYR A 10 15.62 6.86 4.17
C TYR A 10 14.89 7.94 4.98
N ARG A 11 13.89 8.57 4.36
CA ARG A 11 13.01 9.54 4.99
C ARG A 11 11.66 8.87 5.19
N SER A 12 11.30 8.63 6.44
CA SER A 12 9.96 8.16 6.77
C SER A 12 8.91 9.13 6.20
N ARG A 13 7.83 8.57 5.65
CA ARG A 13 6.70 9.30 5.07
C ARG A 13 7.08 10.16 3.86
N TYR A 14 7.99 9.69 3.00
CA TYR A 14 8.31 10.37 1.75
C TYR A 14 7.11 10.46 0.80
N GLU A 15 6.24 9.45 0.86
CA GLU A 15 5.05 9.27 0.02
C GLU A 15 3.92 10.25 0.36
N GLY A 16 3.92 10.82 1.57
CA GLY A 16 2.97 11.87 1.94
C GLY A 16 2.67 12.02 3.43
N SER A 17 1.85 13.03 3.75
CA SER A 17 1.39 13.30 5.12
C SER A 17 0.37 12.28 5.63
N PHE A 18 -0.36 11.60 4.74
CA PHE A 18 -1.27 10.50 5.05
C PHE A 18 -1.05 9.39 4.02
N ILE A 19 -0.62 8.22 4.47
CA ILE A 19 -0.20 7.10 3.64
C ILE A 19 -1.08 5.92 3.99
N PHE A 20 -1.74 5.36 2.99
CA PHE A 20 -2.63 4.22 3.12
C PHE A 20 -2.25 3.18 2.09
N THR A 21 -2.38 1.91 2.44
CA THR A 21 -2.21 0.80 1.50
C THR A 21 -3.50 0.00 1.44
N ILE A 22 -3.87 -0.43 0.23
CA ILE A 22 -4.97 -1.35 -0.03
C ILE A 22 -4.35 -2.52 -0.78
N TYR A 23 -4.54 -3.74 -0.30
CA TYR A 23 -4.00 -4.94 -0.93
C TYR A 23 -4.91 -6.12 -0.66
N SER A 24 -4.84 -7.14 -1.52
CA SER A 24 -5.56 -8.40 -1.35
C SER A 24 -4.58 -9.53 -1.03
N THR A 25 -5.02 -10.50 -0.22
CA THR A 25 -4.28 -11.75 -0.01
C THR A 25 -4.20 -12.62 -1.26
N ASP A 26 -5.10 -12.41 -2.21
CA ASP A 26 -5.29 -13.22 -3.43
C ASP A 26 -4.85 -12.47 -4.71
N ASP A 27 -4.19 -11.32 -4.58
CA ASP A 27 -3.63 -10.57 -5.72
C ASP A 27 -2.57 -11.43 -6.45
N GLU A 28 -2.81 -11.73 -7.71
CA GLU A 28 -2.01 -12.63 -8.53
C GLU A 28 -0.69 -12.01 -9.03
N TYR A 29 -0.51 -10.69 -8.89
CA TYR A 29 0.69 -9.97 -9.31
C TYR A 29 1.49 -9.42 -8.13
N ILE A 30 0.81 -8.96 -7.08
CA ILE A 30 1.40 -8.39 -5.86
C ILE A 30 1.24 -9.42 -4.74
N GLY A 31 2.27 -10.24 -4.55
CA GLY A 31 2.23 -11.28 -3.51
C GLY A 31 1.99 -10.71 -2.11
N TYR A 32 1.11 -11.35 -1.34
CA TYR A 32 0.71 -10.91 0.00
C TYR A 32 1.90 -10.79 0.98
N GLU A 33 2.72 -11.83 1.08
CA GLU A 33 3.81 -11.92 2.05
C GLU A 33 5.15 -12.25 1.38
N ALA A 34 6.20 -11.55 1.78
CA ALA A 34 7.58 -11.85 1.44
C ALA A 34 8.46 -11.74 2.70
N CYS A 35 9.24 -12.77 2.99
CA CYS A 35 10.17 -12.80 4.12
C CYS A 35 9.51 -12.53 5.49
N GLY A 36 8.31 -13.05 5.75
CA GLY A 36 7.61 -12.83 7.03
C GLY A 36 6.97 -11.46 7.16
N ARG A 37 6.80 -10.72 6.05
CA ARG A 37 6.29 -9.35 6.03
C ARG A 37 5.30 -9.17 4.90
N ILE A 38 4.25 -8.38 5.14
CA ILE A 38 3.31 -7.96 4.09
C ILE A 38 4.10 -7.17 3.04
N ALA A 39 4.11 -7.65 1.80
CA ALA A 39 4.94 -7.08 0.75
C ALA A 39 4.47 -5.67 0.32
N SER A 40 3.16 -5.43 0.47
CA SER A 40 2.49 -4.18 0.12
C SER A 40 2.57 -3.12 1.23
N ALA A 41 3.17 -3.43 2.38
CA ALA A 41 3.30 -2.48 3.48
C ALA A 41 4.36 -1.41 3.19
N ILE A 42 4.03 -0.16 3.50
CA ILE A 42 4.93 1.00 3.40
C ILE A 42 5.33 1.44 4.81
N ASP A 43 6.62 1.66 5.04
CA ASP A 43 7.12 2.12 6.34
C ASP A 43 6.55 3.50 6.71
N GLY A 44 5.97 3.60 7.90
CA GLY A 44 5.28 4.82 8.35
C GLY A 44 3.88 5.04 7.79
N GLN A 45 3.26 4.04 7.15
CA GLN A 45 1.85 4.13 6.74
C GLN A 45 0.90 4.39 7.93
N ASN A 46 -0.17 5.14 7.68
CA ASN A 46 -1.21 5.40 8.67
C ASN A 46 -2.10 4.18 8.87
N LYS A 47 -2.45 3.47 7.78
CA LYS A 47 -3.36 2.32 7.81
C LYS A 47 -3.18 1.41 6.60
N ALA A 48 -3.36 0.11 6.82
CA ALA A 48 -3.55 -0.91 5.79
C ALA A 48 -5.03 -1.27 5.72
N VAL A 49 -5.55 -1.45 4.50
CA VAL A 49 -6.82 -2.12 4.22
C VAL A 49 -6.46 -3.42 3.52
N GLU A 50 -6.76 -4.54 4.19
CA GLU A 50 -6.54 -5.88 3.67
C GLU A 50 -7.88 -6.43 3.17
N GLU A 51 -7.91 -6.82 1.91
CA GLU A 51 -9.02 -7.53 1.28
C GLU A 51 -8.65 -9.01 1.12
N THR A 52 -9.67 -9.84 0.92
CA THR A 52 -9.51 -11.25 0.54
C THR A 52 -10.34 -11.54 -0.71
N ASP A 53 -10.01 -12.62 -1.42
CA ASP A 53 -10.79 -13.10 -2.56
C ASP A 53 -10.90 -12.11 -3.73
N LEU A 54 -10.01 -11.11 -3.81
CA LEU A 54 -9.92 -10.16 -4.91
C LEU A 54 -8.62 -10.35 -5.68
N PHE A 55 -8.72 -10.52 -6.99
CA PHE A 55 -7.57 -10.40 -7.89
C PHE A 55 -7.12 -8.96 -8.03
N HIS A 56 -5.96 -8.73 -8.65
CA HIS A 56 -5.32 -7.42 -8.75
C HIS A 56 -6.26 -6.34 -9.32
N GLU A 57 -6.92 -6.67 -10.44
CA GLU A 57 -7.84 -5.74 -11.09
C GLU A 57 -9.09 -5.49 -10.25
N GLU A 58 -9.58 -6.50 -9.53
CA GLU A 58 -10.75 -6.39 -8.68
C GLU A 58 -10.43 -5.51 -7.47
N THR A 59 -9.29 -5.71 -6.81
CA THR A 59 -8.80 -4.86 -5.72
C THR A 59 -8.83 -3.38 -6.12
N LEU A 60 -8.37 -3.05 -7.34
CA LEU A 60 -8.37 -1.66 -7.83
C LEU A 60 -9.78 -1.13 -8.11
N LYS A 61 -10.67 -1.95 -8.66
CA LYS A 61 -11.99 -1.51 -9.16
C LYS A 61 -13.10 -1.55 -8.11
N THR A 62 -13.05 -2.48 -7.16
CA THR A 62 -14.11 -2.64 -6.15
C THR A 62 -13.88 -1.72 -4.95
N THR A 63 -12.62 -1.36 -4.66
CA THR A 63 -12.27 -0.50 -3.52
C THR A 63 -12.31 1.00 -3.82
N VAL A 64 -12.90 1.42 -4.95
CA VAL A 64 -12.94 2.84 -5.37
C VAL A 64 -13.55 3.76 -4.31
N ALA A 65 -14.59 3.30 -3.61
CA ALA A 65 -15.19 4.06 -2.51
C ALA A 65 -14.20 4.22 -1.34
N THR A 66 -13.50 3.15 -0.97
CA THR A 66 -12.45 3.16 0.06
C THR A 66 -11.32 4.11 -0.32
N GLN A 67 -10.83 4.05 -1.57
CA GLN A 67 -9.83 4.98 -2.09
C GLN A 67 -10.28 6.44 -1.95
N PHE A 68 -11.53 6.74 -2.32
CA PHE A 68 -12.10 8.08 -2.20
C PHE A 68 -12.18 8.55 -0.73
N ASN A 69 -12.66 7.70 0.18
CA ASN A 69 -12.76 8.02 1.60
C ASN A 69 -11.39 8.27 2.24
N LEU A 70 -10.39 7.46 1.87
CA LEU A 70 -9.02 7.59 2.38
C LEU A 70 -8.37 8.90 1.92
N VAL A 71 -8.55 9.29 0.66
CA VAL A 71 -7.99 10.56 0.14
C VAL A 71 -8.71 11.79 0.69
N THR A 72 -10.04 11.74 0.83
CA THR A 72 -10.83 12.94 1.17
C THR A 72 -11.04 13.14 2.67
N SER A 73 -11.13 12.05 3.43
CA SER A 73 -11.50 12.07 4.84
C SER A 73 -10.53 11.33 5.75
N HIS A 74 -9.53 10.65 5.18
CA HIS A 74 -8.57 9.82 5.90
C HIS A 74 -9.24 8.71 6.74
N LYS A 75 -10.31 8.11 6.20
CA LYS A 75 -11.11 7.04 6.82
C LYS A 75 -11.37 5.92 5.81
N GLU A 76 -11.64 4.72 6.35
CA GLU A 76 -12.16 3.58 5.59
C GLU A 76 -13.69 3.70 5.53
#